data_AF-A0A9J6P206-F1
#
_entry.id   AF-A0A9J6P206-F1
#
_cell.length_a   1.000
_cell.length_b   1.000
_cell.length_c   1.000
_cell.angle_alpha   90.00
_cell.angle_beta   90.00
_cell.angle_gamma   90.00
#
_symmetry.space_group_name_H-M   'P 1'
#
loop_
_entity.id
_entity.type
_entity.pdbx_description
1 polymer ?
#
loop_
_entity_poly.entity_id
_entity_poly.type
_entity_poly.pdbx_seq_one_letter_code
_entity_poly.pdbx_strand_id
1 'polypeptide(L)'
;MNKCILKLLIILLSFMPIGVACSNENINNARIKGESIDEITQEESTSQEWEQGNNLPVIVIDTNGVKINGTEKINGTMKFYNSDNELNYRIDEPAFTSNIGIKIRGRSSRKFPKKQYSLELRDEQGTEKEKKILGMSKDSDWVLNAPFEDKSLIRNYMAYNISGKIMNYAPGSKFCEVYLLDDGSSEIEEKHYKGLYLMIEKIKRGNDRVDILPSQDDKGETSFIVAKDQPKEGDIVIQTYGKEIYIYDYGIVGIYPNRDITDNQIDYISKTISEFERVLYSDKYDVVGEGYGEHIDVDSFVDYFIINEFFNNTDAGIFSTYIYKDYGEKIKAGPVWDFNISMGNSNLLSEYYDYAGFYMPQTSWFERLMRDKKFVSKVINRYKLLRKTYFSDEYLIEFIDDTVELLGDAPERNFTEWPIYLSNQAEVFKNNHIEIFAPYEHDVKLLDEFFKANPRLLYPTEGMAQSYEEEIRMLKEFLINRGAWIDENIESLYKWTD
;
A
#
# COMPACT_ATOMS: atom_id res chain seq x y z
N MET A 1 14.28 -40.58 38.26
CA MET A 1 15.43 -40.97 39.13
C MET A 1 15.96 -42.33 38.65
N ASN A 2 17.20 -42.71 38.99
CA ASN A 2 17.87 -43.96 38.58
C ASN A 2 18.16 -44.15 37.07
N LYS A 3 19.34 -43.69 36.63
CA LYS A 3 20.15 -44.38 35.60
C LYS A 3 20.94 -45.53 36.27
N CYS A 4 21.44 -46.52 35.50
CA CYS A 4 22.86 -46.99 35.51
C CYS A 4 23.12 -48.37 34.85
N ILE A 5 24.29 -48.51 34.19
CA ILE A 5 25.24 -49.67 34.19
C ILE A 5 24.71 -51.01 33.58
N LEU A 6 25.35 -51.74 32.64
CA LEU A 6 26.61 -51.70 31.83
C LEU A 6 26.46 -52.76 30.67
N LYS A 7 27.37 -53.11 29.74
CA LYS A 7 28.78 -52.80 29.36
C LYS A 7 28.96 -53.03 27.83
N LEU A 8 30.20 -52.97 27.32
CA LEU A 8 30.62 -53.11 25.91
C LEU A 8 31.64 -54.27 25.75
N LEU A 9 31.66 -55.03 24.62
CA LEU A 9 32.78 -55.95 24.25
C LEU A 9 32.82 -56.49 22.78
N ILE A 10 33.12 -55.61 21.81
CA ILE A 10 34.23 -55.66 20.80
C ILE A 10 34.78 -57.01 20.20
N ILE A 11 35.04 -57.01 18.85
CA ILE A 11 35.94 -57.90 18.01
C ILE A 11 35.41 -59.31 17.59
N LEU A 12 35.62 -59.92 16.39
CA LEU A 12 36.62 -59.85 15.27
C LEU A 12 35.99 -60.18 13.85
N LEU A 13 36.80 -60.37 12.77
CA LEU A 13 36.41 -60.54 11.34
C LEU A 13 36.76 -61.90 10.68
N SER A 14 36.06 -62.24 9.58
CA SER A 14 36.53 -63.00 8.39
C SER A 14 35.49 -62.87 7.24
N PHE A 15 35.77 -62.40 6.01
CA PHE A 15 36.50 -63.03 4.88
C PHE A 15 36.02 -64.46 4.52
N MET A 16 35.81 -64.91 3.26
CA MET A 16 35.66 -64.25 1.93
C MET A 16 35.02 -65.28 0.92
N PRO A 17 35.24 -65.29 -0.42
CA PRO A 17 34.15 -65.21 -1.41
C PRO A 17 33.82 -66.51 -2.18
N ILE A 18 32.83 -66.42 -3.09
CA ILE A 18 32.73 -67.26 -4.29
C ILE A 18 32.78 -66.35 -5.52
N GLY A 19 33.55 -66.72 -6.53
CA GLY A 19 33.60 -66.05 -7.84
C GLY A 19 33.59 -67.08 -8.97
N VAL A 20 33.12 -66.67 -10.15
CA VAL A 20 33.12 -67.48 -11.38
C VAL A 20 33.66 -66.64 -12.52
N ALA A 21 34.59 -67.20 -13.28
CA ALA A 21 35.13 -66.66 -14.52
C ALA A 21 34.69 -67.61 -15.69
N CYS A 22 34.90 -67.35 -16.98
CA CYS A 22 35.63 -66.29 -17.68
C CYS A 22 35.19 -66.28 -19.17
N SER A 23 35.27 -65.16 -19.88
CA SER A 23 35.51 -65.14 -21.34
C SER A 23 35.77 -63.72 -21.86
N ASN A 24 36.89 -63.51 -22.57
CA ASN A 24 37.19 -62.28 -23.30
C ASN A 24 36.64 -62.35 -24.74
N GLU A 25 36.23 -61.23 -25.32
CA GLU A 25 36.97 -60.51 -26.38
C GLU A 25 36.07 -59.51 -27.12
N ASN A 26 36.35 -58.21 -26.96
CA ASN A 26 36.85 -57.34 -28.03
C ASN A 26 37.12 -55.93 -27.50
N ILE A 27 38.25 -55.33 -27.87
CA ILE A 27 38.58 -53.93 -27.59
C ILE A 27 38.60 -53.19 -28.93
N ASN A 28 37.91 -52.05 -29.02
CA ASN A 28 38.25 -51.01 -29.97
C ASN A 28 37.91 -49.63 -29.40
N ASN A 29 38.74 -48.63 -29.71
CA ASN A 29 38.79 -47.36 -28.99
C ASN A 29 37.74 -46.35 -29.46
N ALA A 30 37.07 -45.68 -28.51
CA ALA A 30 36.52 -44.34 -28.69
C ALA A 30 36.78 -43.51 -27.41
N ARG A 31 36.99 -42.20 -27.58
CA ARG A 31 37.47 -41.30 -26.50
C ARG A 31 36.42 -40.98 -25.46
N ILE A 32 36.90 -40.70 -24.25
CA ILE A 32 36.18 -40.00 -23.18
C ILE A 32 35.69 -38.63 -23.68
N LYS A 33 34.41 -38.35 -23.45
CA LYS A 33 33.97 -37.09 -22.83
C LYS A 33 33.31 -37.47 -21.50
N GLY A 34 33.64 -36.76 -20.43
CA GLY A 34 32.83 -36.73 -19.23
C GLY A 34 32.05 -35.43 -19.25
N GLU A 35 30.73 -35.51 -19.07
CA GLU A 35 29.86 -34.36 -18.87
C GLU A 35 29.32 -34.44 -17.44
N SER A 36 29.28 -33.29 -16.75
CA SER A 36 28.97 -33.15 -15.33
C SER A 36 27.50 -33.48 -15.10
N ILE A 37 27.20 -34.39 -14.16
CA ILE A 37 25.81 -34.69 -13.79
C ILE A 37 25.24 -33.58 -12.88
N ASP A 38 26.10 -32.77 -12.26
CA ASP A 38 25.74 -31.80 -11.23
C ASP A 38 25.09 -30.49 -11.76
N GLU A 39 25.26 -30.15 -13.05
CA GLU A 39 24.69 -28.91 -13.64
C GLU A 39 23.20 -29.07 -14.01
N ILE A 40 22.80 -30.24 -14.51
CA ILE A 40 21.45 -30.49 -15.06
C ILE A 40 20.36 -30.30 -13.98
N THR A 41 20.65 -30.71 -12.74
CA THR A 41 19.68 -30.65 -11.62
C THR A 41 19.38 -29.24 -11.08
N GLN A 42 20.09 -28.19 -11.50
CA GLN A 42 19.73 -26.81 -11.11
C GLN A 42 18.94 -26.06 -12.18
N GLU A 43 19.17 -26.32 -13.47
CA GLU A 43 18.36 -25.72 -14.54
C GLU A 43 16.96 -26.35 -14.64
N GLU A 44 16.82 -27.66 -14.36
CA GLU A 44 15.52 -28.33 -14.34
C GLU A 44 14.61 -27.91 -13.16
N SER A 45 15.16 -27.45 -12.02
CA SER A 45 14.33 -27.00 -10.89
C SER A 45 13.88 -25.54 -11.04
N THR A 46 14.77 -24.63 -11.45
CA THR A 46 14.43 -23.21 -11.64
C THR A 46 13.47 -22.98 -12.81
N SER A 47 13.56 -23.80 -13.86
CA SER A 47 12.59 -23.77 -14.97
C SER A 47 11.19 -24.26 -14.53
N GLN A 48 11.09 -25.26 -13.67
CA GLN A 48 9.78 -25.72 -13.12
C GLN A 48 9.14 -24.69 -12.18
N GLU A 49 9.93 -24.02 -11.33
CA GLU A 49 9.43 -22.91 -10.50
C GLU A 49 9.00 -21.71 -11.36
N TRP A 50 9.68 -21.46 -12.49
CA TRP A 50 9.31 -20.39 -13.42
C TRP A 50 7.98 -20.66 -14.16
N GLU A 51 7.66 -21.92 -14.51
CA GLU A 51 6.37 -22.28 -15.12
C GLU A 51 5.20 -22.33 -14.12
N GLN A 52 5.44 -22.11 -12.82
CA GLN A 52 4.37 -22.14 -11.82
C GLN A 52 3.36 -20.99 -12.02
N GLY A 53 2.08 -21.36 -12.00
CA GLY A 53 0.96 -20.43 -12.18
C GLY A 53 0.64 -19.64 -10.92
N ASN A 54 0.28 -18.37 -11.08
CA ASN A 54 0.03 -17.45 -9.97
C ASN A 54 -1.42 -17.58 -9.45
N ASN A 55 -1.59 -17.71 -8.13
CA ASN A 55 -2.91 -17.68 -7.48
C ASN A 55 -3.56 -16.30 -7.50
N LEU A 56 -2.78 -15.25 -7.79
CA LEU A 56 -3.25 -13.87 -7.95
C LEU A 56 -3.24 -13.44 -9.42
N PRO A 57 -4.06 -12.44 -9.79
CA PRO A 57 -4.05 -11.84 -11.13
C PRO A 57 -2.67 -11.30 -11.50
N VAL A 58 -2.21 -11.57 -12.73
CA VAL A 58 -0.87 -11.17 -13.17
C VAL A 58 -0.94 -9.97 -14.12
N ILE A 59 -0.05 -9.01 -13.91
CA ILE A 59 0.15 -7.85 -14.77
C ILE A 59 1.55 -7.91 -15.35
N VAL A 60 1.65 -8.01 -16.67
CA VAL A 60 2.92 -7.92 -17.41
C VAL A 60 2.94 -6.57 -18.11
N ILE A 61 3.92 -5.73 -17.75
CA ILE A 61 4.16 -4.42 -18.34
C ILE A 61 5.41 -4.50 -19.22
N ASP A 62 5.30 -4.01 -20.44
CA ASP A 62 6.39 -3.91 -21.42
C ASP A 62 6.57 -2.43 -21.82
N THR A 63 7.74 -1.87 -21.57
CA THR A 63 8.09 -0.48 -21.93
C THR A 63 9.03 -0.40 -23.15
N ASN A 64 9.18 -1.50 -23.90
CA ASN A 64 10.00 -1.61 -25.11
C ASN A 64 11.47 -1.21 -24.87
N GLY A 65 12.01 -1.59 -23.70
CA GLY A 65 13.37 -1.25 -23.26
C GLY A 65 13.56 0.18 -22.72
N VAL A 66 12.48 0.95 -22.52
CA VAL A 66 12.54 2.30 -21.94
C VAL A 66 12.40 2.22 -20.42
N LYS A 67 13.51 2.44 -19.70
CA LYS A 67 13.52 2.52 -18.22
C LYS A 67 12.58 3.62 -17.71
N ILE A 68 11.76 3.30 -16.70
CA ILE A 68 10.75 4.21 -16.12
C ILE A 68 11.42 5.22 -15.19
N ASN A 69 12.06 6.24 -15.75
CA ASN A 69 12.85 7.20 -15.00
C ASN A 69 12.00 8.34 -14.41
N GLY A 70 11.66 8.22 -13.13
CA GLY A 70 11.03 9.30 -12.36
C GLY A 70 9.55 9.54 -12.70
N THR A 71 9.16 10.81 -12.81
CA THR A 71 7.74 11.24 -12.87
C THR A 71 7.25 11.64 -14.27
N GLU A 72 8.07 11.48 -15.31
CA GLU A 72 7.61 11.57 -16.70
C GLU A 72 6.76 10.34 -17.05
N LYS A 73 5.70 10.51 -17.84
CA LYS A 73 4.79 9.43 -18.24
C LYS A 73 5.21 8.87 -19.60
N ILE A 74 5.91 7.74 -19.59
CA ILE A 74 6.33 7.04 -20.80
C ILE A 74 5.21 6.11 -21.32
N ASN A 75 5.30 5.71 -22.58
CA ASN A 75 4.40 4.70 -23.16
C ASN A 75 4.85 3.28 -22.80
N GLY A 76 3.88 2.36 -22.76
CA GLY A 76 4.13 0.92 -22.70
C GLY A 76 2.87 0.13 -23.06
N THR A 77 2.97 -1.19 -22.97
CA THR A 77 1.85 -2.14 -23.11
C THR A 77 1.63 -2.84 -21.78
N MET A 78 0.37 -3.06 -21.41
CA MET A 78 -0.02 -3.91 -20.28
C MET A 78 -0.79 -5.12 -20.80
N LYS A 79 -0.32 -6.32 -20.48
CA LYS A 79 -1.10 -7.56 -20.55
C LYS A 79 -1.60 -7.90 -19.15
N PHE A 80 -2.86 -8.27 -19.03
CA PHE A 80 -3.52 -8.61 -17.78
C PHE A 80 -4.10 -10.03 -17.86
N TYR A 81 -3.68 -10.89 -16.94
CA TYR A 81 -4.06 -12.30 -16.84
C TYR A 81 -4.92 -12.47 -15.58
N ASN A 82 -6.11 -13.04 -15.76
CA ASN A 82 -7.10 -13.30 -14.71
C ASN A 82 -7.97 -14.47 -15.16
N SER A 83 -7.57 -15.69 -14.85
CA SER A 83 -8.40 -16.90 -14.99
C SER A 83 -9.36 -17.00 -13.80
N ASP A 84 -10.63 -17.30 -14.07
CA ASP A 84 -11.66 -17.36 -13.02
C ASP A 84 -11.64 -18.75 -12.33
N ASN A 85 -11.12 -18.79 -11.10
CA ASN A 85 -10.98 -19.99 -10.25
C ASN A 85 -9.91 -21.01 -10.68
N GLU A 86 -8.96 -20.61 -11.51
CA GLU A 86 -7.77 -21.40 -11.87
C GLU A 86 -6.50 -20.58 -11.58
N LEU A 87 -5.31 -21.21 -11.68
CA LEU A 87 -4.05 -20.47 -11.61
C LEU A 87 -3.83 -19.63 -12.88
N ASN A 88 -3.08 -18.55 -12.76
CA ASN A 88 -2.81 -17.59 -13.83
C ASN A 88 -1.44 -17.89 -14.44
N TYR A 89 -1.39 -18.42 -15.67
CA TYR A 89 -0.13 -18.69 -16.35
C TYR A 89 0.20 -17.57 -17.35
N ARG A 90 1.47 -17.17 -17.38
CA ARG A 90 1.95 -16.05 -18.20
C ARG A 90 2.14 -16.41 -19.68
N ILE A 91 1.90 -17.68 -20.01
CA ILE A 91 1.87 -18.26 -21.36
C ILE A 91 0.45 -18.32 -21.97
N ASP A 92 -0.59 -18.07 -21.18
CA ASP A 92 -1.98 -18.07 -21.64
C ASP A 92 -2.30 -16.84 -22.51
N GLU A 93 -3.47 -16.83 -23.15
CA GLU A 93 -3.99 -15.59 -23.76
C GLU A 93 -4.45 -14.63 -22.65
N PRO A 94 -3.95 -13.37 -22.61
CA PRO A 94 -4.28 -12.43 -21.55
C PRO A 94 -5.76 -12.01 -21.62
N ALA A 95 -6.43 -12.05 -20.47
CA ALA A 95 -7.82 -11.60 -20.29
C ALA A 95 -8.06 -10.16 -20.81
N PHE A 96 -7.02 -9.31 -20.85
CA PHE A 96 -6.89 -8.28 -21.90
C PHE A 96 -5.48 -7.72 -22.07
N THR A 97 -5.26 -7.06 -23.21
CA THR A 97 -4.14 -6.15 -23.46
C THR A 97 -4.62 -4.70 -23.55
N SER A 98 -3.79 -3.74 -23.13
CA SER A 98 -4.02 -2.30 -23.28
C SER A 98 -2.71 -1.56 -23.55
N ASN A 99 -2.74 -0.52 -24.37
CA ASN A 99 -1.71 0.52 -24.33
C ASN A 99 -1.81 1.22 -22.96
N ILE A 100 -0.69 1.69 -22.44
CA ILE A 100 -0.62 2.45 -21.17
C ILE A 100 0.33 3.63 -21.24
N GLY A 101 0.04 4.67 -20.45
CA GLY A 101 1.01 5.65 -19.98
C GLY A 101 1.41 5.32 -18.55
N ILE A 102 2.71 5.09 -18.28
CA ILE A 102 3.24 4.68 -16.98
C ILE A 102 4.28 5.67 -16.42
N LYS A 103 4.27 5.89 -15.11
CA LYS A 103 5.30 6.63 -14.37
C LYS A 103 5.45 6.15 -12.93
N ILE A 104 6.61 6.41 -12.30
CA ILE A 104 6.77 6.20 -10.84
C ILE A 104 5.90 7.23 -10.09
N ARG A 105 5.27 6.81 -8.99
CA ARG A 105 4.42 7.65 -8.12
C ARG A 105 4.92 7.73 -6.67
N GLY A 106 4.22 8.53 -5.86
CA GLY A 106 4.56 8.81 -4.46
C GLY A 106 5.56 9.95 -4.33
N ARG A 107 6.06 10.19 -3.10
CA ARG A 107 6.98 11.29 -2.79
C ARG A 107 8.29 10.78 -2.21
N SER A 108 8.24 10.27 -0.97
CA SER A 108 9.31 9.56 -0.25
C SER A 108 9.60 8.19 -0.87
N SER A 109 8.55 7.39 -1.07
CA SER A 109 8.58 6.01 -1.61
C SER A 109 9.23 5.86 -2.98
N ARG A 110 9.48 6.95 -3.72
CA ARG A 110 10.22 6.92 -5.00
C ARG A 110 11.68 6.49 -4.81
N LYS A 111 12.21 6.69 -3.60
CA LYS A 111 13.57 6.28 -3.19
C LYS A 111 13.68 4.80 -2.82
N PHE A 112 12.56 4.09 -2.58
CA PHE A 112 12.57 2.64 -2.37
C PHE A 112 13.03 1.92 -3.64
N PRO A 113 13.68 0.75 -3.56
CA PRO A 113 14.07 0.01 -4.76
C PRO A 113 12.84 -0.56 -5.48
N LYS A 114 11.91 -1.17 -4.73
CA LYS A 114 10.59 -1.57 -5.23
C LYS A 114 9.73 -0.33 -5.52
N LYS A 115 9.70 0.10 -6.79
CA LYS A 115 8.95 1.28 -7.23
C LYS A 115 7.43 1.01 -7.22
N GLN A 116 6.64 2.05 -6.93
CA GLN A 116 5.20 2.06 -7.15
C GLN A 116 4.82 2.96 -8.33
N TYR A 117 3.80 2.59 -9.10
CA TYR A 117 3.50 3.19 -10.40
C TYR A 117 2.10 3.84 -10.45
N SER A 118 1.97 4.86 -11.28
CA SER A 118 0.69 5.31 -11.82
C SER A 118 0.55 4.82 -13.25
N LEU A 119 -0.57 4.13 -13.52
CA LEU A 119 -1.01 3.75 -14.86
C LEU A 119 -2.08 4.72 -15.35
N GLU A 120 -2.16 4.85 -16.67
CA GLU A 120 -3.25 5.44 -17.44
C GLU A 120 -3.50 4.51 -18.64
N LEU A 121 -4.65 3.86 -18.71
CA LEU A 121 -5.05 3.01 -19.83
C LEU A 121 -5.32 3.87 -21.07
N ARG A 122 -4.84 3.42 -22.23
CA ARG A 122 -4.92 4.13 -23.51
C ARG A 122 -5.52 3.28 -24.63
N ASP A 123 -6.11 3.95 -25.61
CA ASP A 123 -6.48 3.36 -26.91
C ASP A 123 -5.30 3.31 -27.90
N GLU A 124 -5.59 2.92 -29.14
CA GLU A 124 -4.61 2.85 -30.24
C GLU A 124 -4.12 4.23 -30.70
N GLN A 125 -4.85 5.29 -30.35
CA GLN A 125 -4.55 6.68 -30.66
C GLN A 125 -3.80 7.39 -29.52
N GLY A 126 -3.61 6.70 -28.38
CA GLY A 126 -2.95 7.23 -27.18
C GLY A 126 -3.87 8.00 -26.24
N THR A 127 -5.19 8.01 -26.49
CA THR A 127 -6.20 8.71 -25.69
C THR A 127 -6.67 7.86 -24.52
N GLU A 128 -7.11 8.48 -23.42
CA GLU A 128 -7.56 7.80 -22.22
C GLU A 128 -8.73 6.84 -22.48
N LYS A 129 -8.61 5.60 -22.00
CA LYS A 129 -9.56 4.51 -22.25
C LYS A 129 -10.02 3.88 -20.94
N GLU A 130 -11.21 4.23 -20.48
CA GLU A 130 -11.77 3.64 -19.26
C GLU A 130 -12.01 2.14 -19.39
N LYS A 131 -11.62 1.36 -18.38
CA LYS A 131 -11.99 -0.05 -18.24
C LYS A 131 -12.15 -0.43 -16.77
N LYS A 132 -13.00 -1.43 -16.47
CA LYS A 132 -13.02 -2.10 -15.16
C LYS A 132 -11.81 -3.03 -15.03
N ILE A 133 -11.11 -2.97 -13.89
CA ILE A 133 -10.06 -3.92 -13.51
C ILE A 133 -10.53 -4.64 -12.24
N LEU A 134 -10.45 -5.97 -12.21
CA LEU A 134 -10.74 -6.80 -11.02
C LEU A 134 -12.09 -6.47 -10.34
N GLY A 135 -13.12 -6.24 -11.16
CA GLY A 135 -14.48 -5.88 -10.72
C GLY A 135 -14.69 -4.42 -10.29
N MET A 136 -13.62 -3.66 -10.05
CA MET A 136 -13.65 -2.27 -9.61
C MET A 136 -14.24 -1.31 -10.66
N SER A 137 -14.54 -0.08 -10.25
CA SER A 137 -15.21 0.94 -11.06
C SER A 137 -14.36 1.33 -12.28
N LYS A 138 -15.00 1.65 -13.41
CA LYS A 138 -14.26 1.94 -14.65
C LYS A 138 -13.52 3.29 -14.55
N ASP A 139 -12.25 3.29 -14.93
CA ASP A 139 -11.41 4.49 -15.07
C ASP A 139 -10.27 4.20 -16.05
N SER A 140 -9.64 5.24 -16.59
CA SER A 140 -8.35 5.14 -17.27
C SER A 140 -7.19 5.09 -16.27
N ASP A 141 -7.28 5.81 -15.16
CA ASP A 141 -6.20 5.99 -14.20
C ASP A 141 -6.23 4.97 -13.05
N TRP A 142 -5.10 4.29 -12.86
CA TRP A 142 -4.91 3.29 -11.81
C TRP A 142 -3.58 3.46 -11.05
N VAL A 143 -3.50 2.91 -9.84
CA VAL A 143 -2.27 2.87 -9.03
C VAL A 143 -1.84 1.43 -8.83
N LEU A 144 -0.59 1.11 -9.19
CA LEU A 144 0.09 -0.08 -8.68
C LEU A 144 0.90 0.33 -7.46
N ASN A 145 0.35 0.12 -6.27
CA ASN A 145 1.04 0.37 -5.01
C ASN A 145 1.93 -0.81 -4.65
N ALA A 146 3.20 -0.51 -4.36
CA ALA A 146 4.16 -1.44 -3.83
C ALA A 146 4.18 -1.31 -2.30
N PRO A 147 3.66 -2.30 -1.55
CA PRO A 147 3.92 -2.40 -0.11
C PRO A 147 5.38 -2.82 0.07
N PHE A 148 6.30 -1.84 0.09
CA PHE A 148 7.72 -2.07 0.39
C PHE A 148 8.02 -1.91 1.87
N GLU A 149 7.48 -0.86 2.51
CA GLU A 149 7.65 -0.62 3.95
C GLU A 149 6.56 -1.31 4.80
N ASP A 150 5.44 -1.71 4.21
CA ASP A 150 4.39 -2.53 4.84
C ASP A 150 4.70 -4.01 4.61
N LYS A 151 5.31 -4.67 5.60
CA LYS A 151 5.70 -6.09 5.49
C LYS A 151 4.52 -7.04 5.67
N SER A 152 3.37 -6.55 6.16
CA SER A 152 2.14 -7.35 6.16
C SER A 152 1.57 -7.50 4.75
N LEU A 153 1.97 -6.60 3.84
CA LEU A 153 1.46 -6.43 2.48
C LEU A 153 -0.02 -6.01 2.40
N ILE A 154 -0.75 -5.99 3.52
CA ILE A 154 -2.22 -5.91 3.56
C ILE A 154 -2.79 -4.65 4.21
N ARG A 155 -1.99 -3.75 4.82
CA ARG A 155 -2.54 -2.61 5.60
C ARG A 155 -3.40 -1.67 4.77
N ASN A 156 -2.94 -1.32 3.56
CA ASN A 156 -3.73 -0.52 2.61
C ASN A 156 -5.03 -1.24 2.20
N TYR A 157 -4.93 -2.53 1.84
CA TYR A 157 -6.10 -3.33 1.43
C TYR A 157 -7.16 -3.42 2.53
N MET A 158 -6.73 -3.73 3.76
CA MET A 158 -7.56 -3.83 4.95
C MET A 158 -8.24 -2.49 5.26
N ALA A 159 -7.46 -1.42 5.36
CA ALA A 159 -7.99 -0.10 5.68
C ALA A 159 -9.03 0.36 4.65
N TYR A 160 -8.78 0.20 3.35
CA TYR A 160 -9.74 0.61 2.32
C TYR A 160 -11.02 -0.25 2.30
N ASN A 161 -10.90 -1.59 2.34
CA ASN A 161 -12.06 -2.48 2.31
C ASN A 161 -12.95 -2.31 3.55
N ILE A 162 -12.37 -2.07 4.73
CA ILE A 162 -13.13 -1.82 5.96
C ILE A 162 -13.72 -0.40 5.97
N SER A 163 -12.98 0.62 5.52
CA SER A 163 -13.51 1.99 5.39
C SER A 163 -14.69 2.07 4.42
N GLY A 164 -14.67 1.27 3.34
CA GLY A 164 -15.80 1.11 2.41
C GLY A 164 -17.04 0.42 2.98
N LYS A 165 -17.01 -0.05 4.24
CA LYS A 165 -18.20 -0.49 5.00
C LYS A 165 -18.77 0.59 5.93
N ILE A 166 -18.03 1.70 6.10
CA ILE A 166 -18.28 2.74 7.10
C ILE A 166 -18.65 4.06 6.43
N MET A 167 -17.85 4.48 5.45
CA MET A 167 -17.99 5.71 4.67
C MET A 167 -18.75 5.49 3.36
N ASN A 168 -19.21 6.58 2.73
CA ASN A 168 -19.87 6.55 1.42
C ASN A 168 -18.97 5.99 0.30
N TYR A 169 -17.66 6.25 0.34
CA TYR A 169 -16.67 5.71 -0.57
C TYR A 169 -15.29 5.64 0.11
N ALA A 170 -14.58 4.55 -0.14
CA ALA A 170 -13.15 4.38 0.07
C ALA A 170 -12.57 3.69 -1.18
N PRO A 171 -11.29 3.91 -1.54
CA PRO A 171 -10.72 3.40 -2.79
C PRO A 171 -10.89 1.89 -2.97
N GLY A 172 -11.46 1.45 -4.10
CA GLY A 172 -11.39 0.04 -4.47
C GLY A 172 -9.93 -0.42 -4.54
N SER A 173 -9.64 -1.61 -4.00
CA SER A 173 -8.31 -2.20 -4.08
C SER A 173 -8.32 -3.72 -4.20
N LYS A 174 -7.40 -4.26 -5.00
CA LYS A 174 -7.25 -5.70 -5.29
C LYS A 174 -5.79 -6.07 -5.52
N PHE A 175 -5.38 -7.24 -5.06
CA PHE A 175 -4.01 -7.74 -5.22
C PHE A 175 -3.73 -8.18 -6.66
N CYS A 176 -2.46 -8.07 -7.05
CA CYS A 176 -1.92 -8.55 -8.32
C CYS A 176 -0.40 -8.75 -8.22
N GLU A 177 0.14 -9.68 -8.99
CA GLU A 177 1.59 -9.86 -9.15
C GLU A 177 2.08 -9.16 -10.43
N VAL A 178 3.20 -8.45 -10.36
CA VAL A 178 3.68 -7.59 -11.46
C VAL A 178 4.99 -8.08 -12.03
N TYR A 179 5.07 -8.09 -13.35
CA TYR A 179 6.28 -8.29 -14.14
C TYR A 179 6.53 -7.05 -15.01
N LEU A 180 7.77 -6.60 -15.10
CA LEU A 180 8.20 -5.42 -15.84
C LEU A 180 9.36 -5.77 -16.78
N LEU A 181 9.10 -5.65 -18.08
CA LEU A 181 10.07 -5.78 -19.16
C LEU A 181 10.49 -4.38 -19.59
N ASP A 182 11.59 -3.87 -19.04
CA ASP A 182 12.13 -2.54 -19.32
C ASP A 182 13.60 -2.55 -19.78
N ASP A 183 14.12 -3.73 -20.15
CA ASP A 183 15.47 -3.93 -20.73
C ASP A 183 15.47 -4.23 -22.24
N GLY A 184 14.30 -4.52 -22.83
CA GLY A 184 14.13 -4.85 -24.24
C GLY A 184 14.05 -6.35 -24.56
N SER A 185 13.99 -7.22 -23.54
CA SER A 185 13.76 -8.66 -23.71
C SER A 185 12.42 -8.96 -24.40
N SER A 186 12.39 -9.97 -25.28
CA SER A 186 11.17 -10.43 -25.95
C SER A 186 10.36 -11.44 -25.14
N GLU A 187 10.93 -11.97 -24.06
CA GLU A 187 10.40 -13.04 -23.22
C GLU A 187 10.41 -12.61 -21.75
N ILE A 188 9.60 -13.26 -20.92
CA ILE A 188 9.53 -12.99 -19.48
C ILE A 188 10.53 -13.92 -18.79
N GLU A 189 11.29 -13.39 -17.83
CA GLU A 189 12.38 -14.05 -17.10
C GLU A 189 12.21 -13.75 -15.60
N GLU A 190 12.86 -14.51 -14.71
CA GLU A 190 12.85 -14.29 -13.25
C GLU A 190 13.10 -12.81 -12.89
N LYS A 191 14.14 -12.20 -13.47
CA LYS A 191 14.54 -10.79 -13.30
C LYS A 191 13.42 -9.77 -13.56
N HIS A 192 12.40 -10.13 -14.36
CA HIS A 192 11.28 -9.27 -14.70
C HIS A 192 10.20 -9.26 -13.62
N TYR A 193 10.13 -10.25 -12.73
CA TYR A 193 9.20 -10.23 -11.60
C TYR A 193 9.52 -9.08 -10.66
N LYS A 194 8.51 -8.37 -10.14
CA LYS A 194 8.70 -7.22 -9.24
C LYS A 194 7.92 -7.35 -7.92
N GLY A 195 7.45 -8.55 -7.58
CA GLY A 195 6.75 -8.82 -6.33
C GLY A 195 5.24 -8.61 -6.39
N LEU A 196 4.61 -8.69 -5.21
CA LEU A 196 3.20 -8.42 -5.00
C LEU A 196 2.91 -6.91 -5.02
N TYR A 197 1.81 -6.52 -5.67
CA TYR A 197 1.28 -5.15 -5.70
C TYR A 197 -0.19 -5.13 -5.29
N LEU A 198 -0.62 -3.97 -4.83
CA LEU A 198 -2.03 -3.63 -4.68
C LEU A 198 -2.43 -2.70 -5.83
N MET A 199 -3.33 -3.15 -6.69
CA MET A 199 -4.03 -2.30 -7.66
C MET A 199 -5.08 -1.48 -6.90
N ILE A 200 -4.97 -0.15 -6.93
CA ILE A 200 -5.86 0.78 -6.21
C ILE A 200 -6.49 1.78 -7.19
N GLU A 201 -7.75 2.10 -6.95
CA GLU A 201 -8.46 3.23 -7.55
C GLU A 201 -7.88 4.59 -7.13
N LYS A 202 -7.75 5.54 -8.07
CA LYS A 202 -7.40 6.92 -7.68
C LYS A 202 -8.63 7.63 -7.11
N ILE A 203 -8.45 8.35 -6.01
CA ILE A 203 -9.46 9.29 -5.50
C ILE A 203 -9.70 10.35 -6.59
N LYS A 204 -10.90 10.32 -7.16
CA LYS A 204 -11.38 11.09 -8.30
C LYS A 204 -12.91 11.24 -8.18
N ARG A 205 -13.46 12.27 -8.83
CA ARG A 205 -14.89 12.41 -9.08
C ARG A 205 -15.38 11.27 -9.98
N GLY A 206 -16.44 10.57 -9.59
CA GLY A 206 -17.01 9.47 -10.35
C GLY A 206 -18.16 8.79 -9.63
N ASN A 207 -19.16 8.31 -10.37
CA ASN A 207 -20.43 7.84 -9.82
C ASN A 207 -20.28 6.63 -8.88
N ASP A 208 -19.31 5.75 -9.17
CA ASP A 208 -18.94 4.61 -8.33
C ASP A 208 -17.62 4.90 -7.56
N ARG A 209 -17.34 6.17 -7.25
CA ARG A 209 -16.18 6.68 -6.48
C ARG A 209 -16.62 7.86 -5.59
N VAL A 210 -15.93 9.02 -5.64
CA VAL A 210 -16.48 10.25 -5.06
C VAL A 210 -17.59 10.75 -5.96
N ASP A 211 -18.82 10.31 -5.69
CA ASP A 211 -19.98 10.75 -6.44
C ASP A 211 -20.37 12.17 -6.01
N ILE A 212 -19.96 13.12 -6.85
CA ILE A 212 -20.38 14.51 -6.86
C ILE A 212 -20.70 14.93 -8.29
N LEU A 213 -21.51 15.96 -8.49
CA LEU A 213 -21.82 16.47 -9.82
C LEU A 213 -20.56 16.99 -10.56
N PRO A 214 -20.51 16.91 -11.90
CA PRO A 214 -19.43 17.52 -12.66
C PRO A 214 -19.38 19.05 -12.52
N SER A 215 -18.16 19.58 -12.51
CA SER A 215 -17.87 21.02 -12.65
C SER A 215 -18.47 21.59 -13.94
N GLN A 216 -18.74 22.89 -13.95
CA GLN A 216 -19.34 23.62 -15.07
C GLN A 216 -18.53 24.91 -15.29
N ASP A 217 -17.82 24.98 -16.41
CA ASP A 217 -16.76 25.96 -16.67
C ASP A 217 -17.29 27.40 -16.79
N ASP A 218 -18.59 27.56 -17.07
CA ASP A 218 -19.29 28.84 -17.09
C ASP A 218 -19.66 29.37 -15.68
N LYS A 219 -19.34 28.63 -14.62
CA LYS A 219 -19.69 28.96 -13.23
C LYS A 219 -18.46 29.03 -12.32
N GLY A 220 -18.46 30.03 -11.44
CA GLY A 220 -17.50 30.15 -10.33
C GLY A 220 -17.78 29.17 -9.19
N GLU A 221 -19.04 28.81 -8.93
CA GLU A 221 -19.35 27.72 -7.99
C GLU A 221 -19.10 26.37 -8.67
N THR A 222 -18.39 25.47 -7.97
CA THR A 222 -18.12 24.12 -8.44
C THR A 222 -18.12 23.07 -7.32
N SER A 223 -18.37 21.82 -7.71
CA SER A 223 -18.15 20.65 -6.85
C SER A 223 -16.67 20.29 -6.85
N PHE A 224 -16.09 20.03 -5.68
CA PHE A 224 -14.65 19.88 -5.54
C PHE A 224 -14.22 18.67 -4.72
N ILE A 225 -12.99 18.24 -4.98
CA ILE A 225 -12.19 17.33 -4.15
C ILE A 225 -10.84 18.01 -3.95
N VAL A 226 -10.40 18.12 -2.69
CA VAL A 226 -9.08 18.65 -2.35
C VAL A 226 -8.43 17.79 -1.27
N ALA A 227 -7.11 17.88 -1.12
CA ALA A 227 -6.37 17.16 -0.10
C ALA A 227 -5.37 18.06 0.64
N LYS A 228 -5.22 17.87 1.95
CA LYS A 228 -4.02 18.31 2.68
C LYS A 228 -2.88 17.37 2.29
N ASP A 229 -1.93 17.88 1.51
CA ASP A 229 -0.73 17.17 1.04
C ASP A 229 0.41 18.19 0.82
N GLN A 230 1.63 17.70 0.61
CA GLN A 230 2.77 18.50 0.18
C GLN A 230 2.67 18.78 -1.33
N PRO A 231 2.48 20.05 -1.77
CA PRO A 231 2.37 20.37 -3.18
C PRO A 231 3.61 19.96 -3.99
N LYS A 232 3.38 19.75 -5.28
CA LYS A 232 4.36 19.37 -6.30
C LYS A 232 4.31 20.40 -7.43
N GLU A 233 5.31 20.41 -8.31
CA GLU A 233 5.29 21.26 -9.49
C GLU A 233 4.11 20.88 -10.40
N GLY A 234 3.28 21.87 -10.75
CA GLY A 234 2.04 21.68 -11.51
C GLY A 234 0.79 21.32 -10.68
N ASP A 235 0.90 21.13 -9.36
CA ASP A 235 -0.28 20.96 -8.50
C ASP A 235 -1.06 22.30 -8.37
N ILE A 236 -2.39 22.25 -8.43
CA ILE A 236 -3.26 23.39 -8.11
C ILE A 236 -3.21 23.62 -6.59
N VAL A 237 -2.72 24.78 -6.13
CA VAL A 237 -2.63 25.08 -4.70
C VAL A 237 -3.76 26.02 -4.27
N ILE A 238 -4.67 25.52 -3.44
CA ILE A 238 -5.74 26.30 -2.84
C ILE A 238 -5.19 27.04 -1.62
N GLN A 239 -5.17 28.38 -1.70
CA GLN A 239 -4.88 29.23 -0.54
C GLN A 239 -6.10 29.26 0.38
N THR A 240 -5.90 29.23 1.69
CA THR A 240 -6.97 29.09 2.70
C THR A 240 -6.63 29.83 3.98
N TYR A 241 -7.62 30.15 4.80
CA TYR A 241 -7.40 30.76 6.12
C TYR A 241 -6.52 29.88 7.03
N GLY A 242 -6.74 28.56 7.03
CA GLY A 242 -5.89 27.60 7.73
C GLY A 242 -4.43 27.68 7.30
N LYS A 243 -4.18 28.01 6.03
CA LYS A 243 -2.82 28.30 5.55
C LYS A 243 -2.32 29.68 5.96
N GLU A 244 -3.15 30.71 5.86
CA GLU A 244 -2.85 32.10 6.24
C GLU A 244 -2.35 32.22 7.69
N ILE A 245 -2.97 31.47 8.62
CA ILE A 245 -2.65 31.53 10.06
C ILE A 245 -1.92 30.29 10.60
N TYR A 246 -1.26 29.50 9.73
CA TYR A 246 -0.39 28.39 10.12
C TYR A 246 -1.05 27.29 10.97
N ILE A 247 -2.31 26.94 10.68
CA ILE A 247 -2.98 25.76 11.24
C ILE A 247 -2.35 24.46 10.67
N TYR A 248 -1.68 24.53 9.52
CA TYR A 248 -0.87 23.43 8.97
C TYR A 248 0.32 23.90 8.11
N ASP A 249 1.45 23.19 8.22
CA ASP A 249 2.73 23.52 7.57
C ASP A 249 2.71 23.42 6.04
N TYR A 250 1.82 22.59 5.48
CA TYR A 250 1.73 22.31 4.05
C TYR A 250 0.52 23.00 3.41
N GLY A 251 0.09 22.57 2.22
CA GLY A 251 -0.98 23.23 1.47
C GLY A 251 -2.26 22.39 1.40
N ILE A 252 -3.28 22.97 0.77
CA ILE A 252 -4.41 22.22 0.23
C ILE A 252 -4.23 22.15 -1.29
N VAL A 253 -4.26 20.94 -1.84
CA VAL A 253 -4.06 20.65 -3.27
C VAL A 253 -5.41 20.34 -3.93
N GLY A 254 -5.68 20.96 -5.06
CA GLY A 254 -6.84 20.68 -5.91
C GLY A 254 -6.72 19.32 -6.61
N ILE A 255 -7.67 18.42 -6.33
CA ILE A 255 -7.75 17.09 -6.94
C ILE A 255 -8.83 17.05 -8.03
N TYR A 256 -9.94 17.75 -7.82
CA TYR A 256 -11.02 17.97 -8.79
C TYR A 256 -11.73 19.32 -8.55
N PRO A 257 -12.12 20.07 -9.60
CA PRO A 257 -11.70 19.94 -10.99
C PRO A 257 -10.18 20.22 -11.16
N ASN A 258 -9.56 19.73 -12.24
CA ASN A 258 -8.10 19.73 -12.37
C ASN A 258 -7.52 20.00 -13.78
N ARG A 259 -8.27 19.83 -14.87
CA ARG A 259 -7.83 20.21 -16.23
C ARG A 259 -8.32 21.60 -16.61
N ASP A 260 -9.61 21.84 -16.40
CA ASP A 260 -10.34 23.01 -16.89
C ASP A 260 -10.84 23.93 -15.75
N ILE A 261 -10.19 23.86 -14.58
CA ILE A 261 -10.53 24.70 -13.42
C ILE A 261 -10.27 26.18 -13.72
N THR A 262 -11.22 27.05 -13.38
CA THR A 262 -11.09 28.51 -13.57
C THR A 262 -10.68 29.23 -12.29
N ASP A 263 -10.09 30.43 -12.41
CA ASP A 263 -9.72 31.26 -11.24
C ASP A 263 -10.92 31.50 -10.30
N ASN A 264 -12.11 31.73 -10.86
CA ASN A 264 -13.35 31.88 -10.08
C ASN A 264 -13.70 30.63 -9.25
N GLN A 265 -13.36 29.44 -9.75
CA GLN A 265 -13.56 28.18 -9.05
C GLN A 265 -12.50 27.95 -7.97
N ILE A 266 -11.24 28.32 -8.23
CA ILE A 266 -10.18 28.34 -7.20
C ILE A 266 -10.59 29.29 -6.06
N ASP A 267 -11.08 30.49 -6.38
CA ASP A 267 -11.61 31.45 -5.41
C ASP A 267 -12.82 30.92 -4.63
N TYR A 268 -13.76 30.22 -5.29
CA TYR A 268 -14.89 29.57 -4.60
C TYR A 268 -14.42 28.51 -3.61
N ILE A 269 -13.50 27.62 -4.01
CA ILE A 269 -12.98 26.54 -3.14
C ILE A 269 -12.18 27.15 -1.97
N SER A 270 -11.28 28.10 -2.26
CA SER A 270 -10.52 28.89 -1.29
C SER A 270 -11.43 29.53 -0.25
N LYS A 271 -12.45 30.26 -0.71
CA LYS A 271 -13.43 30.93 0.15
C LYS A 271 -14.22 29.92 0.99
N THR A 272 -14.75 28.87 0.38
CA THR A 272 -15.61 27.88 1.04
C THR A 272 -14.89 27.18 2.20
N ILE A 273 -13.64 26.79 2.00
CA ILE A 273 -12.81 26.18 3.05
C ILE A 273 -12.41 27.25 4.08
N SER A 274 -12.05 28.46 3.65
CA SER A 274 -11.71 29.56 4.56
C SER A 274 -12.87 29.99 5.46
N GLU A 275 -14.12 29.92 5.00
CA GLU A 275 -15.31 30.21 5.81
C GLU A 275 -15.52 29.13 6.88
N PHE A 276 -15.41 27.84 6.52
CA PHE A 276 -15.39 26.73 7.47
C PHE A 276 -14.31 26.93 8.55
N GLU A 277 -13.07 27.21 8.16
CA GLU A 277 -11.95 27.36 9.09
C GLU A 277 -12.10 28.61 9.96
N ARG A 278 -12.52 29.75 9.40
CA ARG A 278 -12.77 30.98 10.19
C ARG A 278 -13.85 30.75 11.25
N VAL A 279 -14.89 29.96 10.95
CA VAL A 279 -15.91 29.58 11.94
C VAL A 279 -15.36 28.58 12.96
N LEU A 280 -14.67 27.53 12.53
CA LEU A 280 -14.11 26.49 13.40
C LEU A 280 -13.12 27.05 14.42
N TYR A 281 -12.25 27.99 14.02
CA TYR A 281 -11.27 28.62 14.92
C TYR A 281 -11.78 29.92 15.58
N SER A 282 -13.06 30.25 15.44
CA SER A 282 -13.72 31.34 16.19
C SER A 282 -14.25 30.89 17.55
N ASP A 283 -14.62 31.84 18.42
CA ASP A 283 -15.36 31.59 19.66
C ASP A 283 -16.79 31.05 19.44
N LYS A 284 -17.31 31.07 18.20
CA LYS A 284 -18.66 30.57 17.84
C LYS A 284 -18.69 29.14 17.31
N TYR A 285 -17.53 28.47 17.24
CA TYR A 285 -17.36 27.19 16.55
C TYR A 285 -18.44 26.12 16.85
N ASP A 286 -18.94 26.00 18.08
CA ASP A 286 -19.90 24.98 18.49
C ASP A 286 -21.37 25.48 18.58
N VAL A 287 -21.64 26.73 18.19
CA VAL A 287 -22.95 27.38 18.26
C VAL A 287 -23.90 26.81 17.21
N VAL A 288 -25.08 26.38 17.62
CA VAL A 288 -26.11 25.83 16.71
C VAL A 288 -26.61 26.92 15.77
N GLY A 289 -26.52 26.70 14.45
CA GLY A 289 -26.91 27.67 13.42
C GLY A 289 -25.86 28.73 13.08
N GLU A 290 -24.69 28.74 13.73
CA GLU A 290 -23.57 29.65 13.42
C GLU A 290 -22.18 28.97 13.37
N GLY A 291 -22.06 27.75 13.91
CA GLY A 291 -20.80 27.03 14.09
C GLY A 291 -20.40 26.09 12.94
N TYR A 292 -19.36 25.28 13.16
CA TYR A 292 -18.76 24.39 12.15
C TYR A 292 -19.81 23.46 11.50
N GLY A 293 -20.83 23.08 12.25
CA GLY A 293 -21.92 22.20 11.80
C GLY A 293 -22.77 22.78 10.66
N GLU A 294 -22.69 24.08 10.36
CA GLU A 294 -23.29 24.65 9.15
C GLU A 294 -22.43 24.54 7.89
N HIS A 295 -21.14 24.26 8.05
CA HIS A 295 -20.19 24.15 6.94
C HIS A 295 -19.82 22.71 6.60
N ILE A 296 -19.84 21.79 7.56
CA ILE A 296 -19.44 20.38 7.37
C ILE A 296 -20.57 19.37 7.61
N ASP A 297 -20.49 18.24 6.91
CA ASP A 297 -21.15 16.99 7.28
C ASP A 297 -20.40 16.40 8.47
N VAL A 298 -20.91 16.70 9.68
CA VAL A 298 -20.27 16.33 10.95
C VAL A 298 -20.07 14.82 11.08
N ASP A 299 -20.98 14.00 10.55
CA ASP A 299 -20.89 12.55 10.69
C ASP A 299 -19.83 11.95 9.75
N SER A 300 -19.59 12.54 8.57
CA SER A 300 -18.43 12.19 7.74
C SER A 300 -17.08 12.48 8.42
N PHE A 301 -16.97 13.59 9.16
CA PHE A 301 -15.78 13.94 9.94
C PHE A 301 -15.60 13.01 11.15
N VAL A 302 -16.69 12.58 11.78
CA VAL A 302 -16.66 11.58 12.87
C VAL A 302 -16.17 10.22 12.35
N ASP A 303 -16.64 9.75 11.20
CA ASP A 303 -16.17 8.49 10.63
C ASP A 303 -14.71 8.56 10.17
N TYR A 304 -14.31 9.66 9.52
CA TYR A 304 -12.91 9.89 9.15
C TYR A 304 -11.98 9.91 10.38
N PHE A 305 -12.40 10.55 11.47
CA PHE A 305 -11.67 10.54 12.75
C PHE A 305 -11.51 9.10 13.27
N ILE A 306 -12.60 8.34 13.39
CA ILE A 306 -12.56 7.03 14.07
C ILE A 306 -11.76 6.02 13.24
N ILE A 307 -11.87 6.03 11.91
CA ILE A 307 -11.10 5.12 11.04
C ILE A 307 -9.60 5.34 11.20
N ASN A 308 -9.13 6.59 11.11
CA ASN A 308 -7.71 6.90 11.19
C ASN A 308 -7.17 6.76 12.63
N GLU A 309 -7.96 7.08 13.64
CA GLU A 309 -7.60 6.84 15.04
C GLU A 309 -7.53 5.32 15.33
N PHE A 310 -8.53 4.53 14.94
CA PHE A 310 -8.57 3.09 15.22
C PHE A 310 -7.38 2.37 14.59
N PHE A 311 -7.16 2.55 13.28
CA PHE A 311 -6.01 1.97 12.58
C PHE A 311 -4.68 2.67 12.87
N ASN A 312 -4.67 3.75 13.67
CA ASN A 312 -3.47 4.52 14.02
C ASN A 312 -2.68 4.99 12.78
N ASN A 313 -3.36 5.68 11.86
CA ASN A 313 -2.71 6.26 10.68
C ASN A 313 -1.95 7.55 11.05
N THR A 314 -0.62 7.50 11.03
CA THR A 314 0.24 8.60 11.51
C THR A 314 0.47 9.71 10.48
N ASP A 315 0.02 9.55 9.23
CA ASP A 315 -0.05 10.64 8.23
C ASP A 315 -1.36 11.43 8.33
N ALA A 316 -2.43 10.84 8.87
CA ALA A 316 -3.78 11.40 8.84
C ALA A 316 -3.89 12.74 9.60
N GLY A 317 -4.64 13.68 9.04
CA GLY A 317 -4.75 15.05 9.55
C GLY A 317 -3.52 15.92 9.26
N ILE A 318 -2.35 15.36 8.90
CA ILE A 318 -1.19 16.12 8.39
C ILE A 318 -1.19 16.09 6.86
N PHE A 319 -1.02 14.89 6.29
CA PHE A 319 -1.01 14.56 4.87
C PHE A 319 -2.20 13.67 4.50
N SER A 320 -2.29 13.24 3.23
CA SER A 320 -3.25 12.22 2.74
C SER A 320 -4.72 12.46 3.11
N THR A 321 -5.08 13.70 3.48
CA THR A 321 -6.35 14.02 4.13
C THR A 321 -7.25 14.76 3.19
N TYR A 322 -8.19 14.03 2.61
CA TYR A 322 -9.11 14.52 1.60
C TYR A 322 -10.35 15.14 2.25
N ILE A 323 -10.89 16.17 1.60
CA ILE A 323 -12.25 16.67 1.81
C ILE A 323 -12.90 16.93 0.45
N TYR A 324 -14.22 16.80 0.38
CA TYR A 324 -14.99 16.99 -0.85
C TYR A 324 -16.33 17.67 -0.60
N LYS A 325 -16.95 18.23 -1.65
CA LYS A 325 -18.20 18.98 -1.57
C LYS A 325 -18.92 18.99 -2.91
N ASP A 326 -20.23 18.75 -2.93
CA ASP A 326 -21.11 18.98 -4.10
C ASP A 326 -21.74 20.39 -4.07
N TYR A 327 -22.38 20.80 -5.16
CA TYR A 327 -23.24 21.98 -5.26
C TYR A 327 -24.30 22.00 -4.15
N GLY A 328 -24.36 23.08 -3.37
CA GLY A 328 -25.33 23.25 -2.27
C GLY A 328 -25.15 22.34 -1.04
N GLU A 329 -24.26 21.33 -1.10
CA GLU A 329 -23.95 20.47 0.06
C GLU A 329 -22.95 21.10 1.04
N LYS A 330 -22.82 20.48 2.22
CA LYS A 330 -21.77 20.75 3.22
C LYS A 330 -20.49 19.96 2.88
N ILE A 331 -19.33 20.42 3.38
CA ILE A 331 -18.04 19.75 3.18
C ILE A 331 -18.03 18.40 3.90
N LYS A 332 -17.62 17.34 3.19
CA LYS A 332 -17.49 15.97 3.70
C LYS A 332 -16.01 15.59 3.85
N ALA A 333 -15.67 14.83 4.88
CA ALA A 333 -14.32 14.32 5.09
C ALA A 333 -14.07 12.98 4.37
N GLY A 334 -12.81 12.77 3.98
CA GLY A 334 -12.36 11.61 3.21
C GLY A 334 -12.46 11.82 1.70
N PRO A 335 -12.29 10.75 0.89
CA PRO A 335 -11.98 9.38 1.33
C PRO A 335 -10.64 9.25 2.07
N VAL A 336 -10.47 8.17 2.83
CA VAL A 336 -9.20 7.88 3.50
C VAL A 336 -8.13 7.38 2.52
N TRP A 337 -6.85 7.65 2.81
CA TRP A 337 -5.71 7.35 1.93
C TRP A 337 -4.42 7.05 2.73
N ASP A 338 -3.48 6.32 2.09
CA ASP A 338 -2.17 5.84 2.59
C ASP A 338 -2.15 5.35 4.08
N PHE A 339 -2.23 4.03 4.26
CA PHE A 339 -2.15 3.31 5.54
C PHE A 339 -0.87 2.45 5.66
N ASN A 340 0.11 2.68 4.79
CA ASN A 340 1.45 2.08 4.84
C ASN A 340 2.15 2.29 6.20
N ILE A 341 2.03 3.47 6.80
CA ILE A 341 2.58 3.81 8.13
C ILE A 341 1.51 3.80 9.24
N SER A 342 0.66 2.77 9.23
CA SER A 342 -0.40 2.56 10.23
C SER A 342 -0.29 1.19 10.89
N MET A 343 -1.20 0.89 11.84
CA MET A 343 -1.35 -0.43 12.47
C MET A 343 -0.01 -1.02 12.94
N GLY A 344 0.69 -0.26 13.78
CA GLY A 344 1.99 -0.60 14.36
C GLY A 344 3.21 -0.38 13.47
N ASN A 345 3.04 -0.11 12.16
CA ASN A 345 4.14 0.02 11.20
C ASN A 345 4.72 1.45 11.09
N SER A 346 4.85 2.13 12.22
CA SER A 346 5.41 3.48 12.30
C SER A 346 6.06 3.69 13.66
N ASN A 347 7.20 4.36 13.69
CA ASN A 347 7.82 4.86 14.92
C ASN A 347 7.87 6.40 14.99
N LEU A 348 6.98 7.08 14.25
CA LEU A 348 6.91 8.54 14.22
C LEU A 348 6.30 9.17 15.48
N LEU A 349 5.49 8.40 16.22
CA LEU A 349 4.77 8.86 17.42
C LEU A 349 5.17 8.10 18.70
N SER A 350 5.66 6.87 18.53
CA SER A 350 5.76 5.83 19.56
C SER A 350 6.74 4.73 19.10
N GLU A 351 6.91 3.64 19.86
CA GLU A 351 7.67 2.47 19.41
C GLU A 351 6.85 1.63 18.40
N TYR A 352 7.53 0.82 17.56
CA TYR A 352 6.84 -0.08 16.65
C TYR A 352 5.87 -0.99 17.41
N TYR A 353 4.65 -1.13 16.89
CA TYR A 353 3.55 -1.88 17.49
C TYR A 353 3.03 -1.37 18.86
N ASP A 354 3.39 -0.16 19.32
CA ASP A 354 2.67 0.50 20.41
C ASP A 354 1.24 0.89 19.97
N TYR A 355 0.25 0.31 20.65
CA TYR A 355 -1.18 0.44 20.38
C TYR A 355 -1.86 1.49 21.27
N ALA A 356 -1.15 2.14 22.20
CA ALA A 356 -1.72 3.08 23.15
C ALA A 356 -1.80 4.52 22.62
N GLY A 357 -2.56 5.37 23.33
CA GLY A 357 -2.64 6.81 23.07
C GLY A 357 -3.68 7.21 22.00
N PHE A 358 -3.94 8.51 21.90
CA PHE A 358 -4.80 9.11 20.89
C PHE A 358 -4.05 10.14 20.06
N TYR A 359 -4.18 10.07 18.74
CA TYR A 359 -3.43 10.90 17.79
C TYR A 359 -4.31 11.97 17.13
N MET A 360 -5.44 11.58 16.54
CA MET A 360 -6.34 12.47 15.80
C MET A 360 -6.80 13.71 16.60
N PRO A 361 -7.04 13.68 17.94
CA PRO A 361 -7.34 14.87 18.74
C PRO A 361 -6.26 15.95 18.80
N GLN A 362 -5.09 15.72 18.19
CA GLN A 362 -3.98 16.67 18.10
C GLN A 362 -3.73 17.14 16.66
N THR A 363 -4.47 16.60 15.68
CA THR A 363 -4.32 16.92 14.25
C THR A 363 -5.19 18.11 13.84
N SER A 364 -4.79 18.84 12.79
CA SER A 364 -5.50 20.05 12.35
C SER A 364 -6.97 19.79 12.00
N TRP A 365 -7.83 20.78 12.28
CA TRP A 365 -9.29 20.72 12.34
C TRP A 365 -9.84 19.85 13.48
N PHE A 366 -9.29 18.66 13.72
CA PHE A 366 -9.77 17.75 14.76
C PHE A 366 -9.43 18.19 16.18
N GLU A 367 -8.27 18.83 16.40
CA GLU A 367 -7.88 19.47 17.67
C GLU A 367 -8.83 20.58 18.13
N ARG A 368 -9.60 21.16 17.20
CA ARG A 368 -10.64 22.16 17.46
C ARG A 368 -12.04 21.56 17.47
N LEU A 369 -12.36 20.60 16.60
CA LEU A 369 -13.63 19.86 16.66
C LEU A 369 -13.79 19.09 17.98
N MET A 370 -12.71 18.48 18.48
CA MET A 370 -12.70 17.74 19.76
C MET A 370 -12.92 18.62 21.00
N ARG A 371 -12.96 19.96 20.85
CA ARG A 371 -13.37 20.86 21.92
C ARG A 371 -14.89 20.94 22.08
N ASP A 372 -15.67 20.66 21.03
CA ASP A 372 -17.12 20.56 21.16
C ASP A 372 -17.50 19.21 21.77
N LYS A 373 -18.05 19.27 22.98
CA LYS A 373 -18.57 18.10 23.69
C LYS A 373 -19.62 17.31 22.89
N LYS A 374 -20.34 17.95 21.94
CA LYS A 374 -21.27 17.26 21.02
C LYS A 374 -20.51 16.41 20.00
N PHE A 375 -19.40 16.91 19.44
CA PHE A 375 -18.54 16.17 18.51
C PHE A 375 -17.91 14.96 19.20
N VAL A 376 -17.30 15.16 20.37
CA VAL A 376 -16.74 14.08 21.19
C VAL A 376 -17.80 13.02 21.50
N SER A 377 -19.02 13.44 21.86
CA SER A 377 -20.13 12.51 22.11
C SER A 377 -20.56 11.73 20.85
N LYS A 378 -20.47 12.31 19.64
CA LYS A 378 -20.69 11.57 18.39
C LYS A 378 -19.57 10.53 18.17
N VAL A 379 -18.30 10.92 18.33
CA VAL A 379 -17.12 10.04 18.20
C VAL A 379 -17.23 8.82 19.11
N ILE A 380 -17.44 9.02 20.41
CA ILE A 380 -17.55 7.94 21.40
C ILE A 380 -18.69 6.98 21.05
N ASN A 381 -19.87 7.50 20.67
CA ASN A 381 -21.03 6.67 20.35
C ASN A 381 -20.86 5.91 19.02
N ARG A 382 -20.31 6.52 17.98
CA ARG A 382 -20.08 5.87 16.68
C ARG A 382 -18.99 4.80 16.77
N TYR A 383 -17.92 5.03 17.54
CA TYR A 383 -16.94 3.98 17.86
C TYR A 383 -17.61 2.77 18.51
N LYS A 384 -18.43 2.97 19.55
CA LYS A 384 -19.17 1.90 20.25
C LYS A 384 -20.22 1.15 19.41
N LEU A 385 -20.53 1.64 18.20
CA LEU A 385 -21.31 0.92 17.20
C LEU A 385 -20.39 0.11 16.27
N LEU A 386 -19.32 0.72 15.76
CA LEU A 386 -18.35 0.07 14.86
C LEU A 386 -17.58 -1.08 15.55
N ARG A 387 -17.29 -0.94 16.84
CA ARG A 387 -16.68 -1.98 17.70
C ARG A 387 -17.52 -3.27 17.81
N LYS A 388 -18.81 -3.20 17.50
CA LYS A 388 -19.74 -4.35 17.46
C LYS A 388 -19.92 -4.94 16.05
N THR A 389 -19.22 -4.39 15.06
CA THR A 389 -19.27 -4.81 13.66
C THR A 389 -17.85 -4.84 13.09
N TYR A 390 -17.47 -3.88 12.24
CA TYR A 390 -16.26 -3.92 11.43
C TYR A 390 -14.95 -3.64 12.21
N PHE A 391 -15.04 -3.22 13.47
CA PHE A 391 -13.93 -3.12 14.41
C PHE A 391 -14.05 -4.12 15.59
N SER A 392 -14.89 -5.15 15.47
CA SER A 392 -14.87 -6.28 16.41
C SER A 392 -13.64 -7.16 16.19
N ASP A 393 -13.10 -7.76 17.25
CA ASP A 393 -11.88 -8.59 17.15
C ASP A 393 -12.08 -9.78 16.22
N GLU A 394 -13.26 -10.42 16.28
CA GLU A 394 -13.67 -11.52 15.40
C GLU A 394 -13.55 -11.12 13.91
N TYR A 395 -14.23 -10.05 13.50
CA TYR A 395 -14.21 -9.57 12.10
C TYR A 395 -12.81 -9.10 11.66
N LEU A 396 -12.03 -8.47 12.53
CA LEU A 396 -10.68 -7.97 12.19
C LEU A 396 -9.68 -9.12 11.99
N ILE A 397 -9.80 -10.19 12.77
CA ILE A 397 -8.93 -11.38 12.65
C ILE A 397 -9.37 -12.24 11.46
N GLU A 398 -10.68 -12.48 11.30
CA GLU A 398 -11.26 -13.18 10.14
C GLU A 398 -10.85 -12.50 8.83
N PHE A 399 -10.95 -11.16 8.74
CA PHE A 399 -10.49 -10.41 7.56
C PHE A 399 -8.99 -10.62 7.25
N ILE A 400 -8.13 -10.73 8.27
CA ILE A 400 -6.70 -10.97 8.06
C ILE A 400 -6.47 -12.41 7.59
N ASP A 401 -7.13 -13.40 8.19
CA ASP A 401 -7.00 -14.81 7.79
C ASP A 401 -7.52 -15.04 6.36
N ASP A 402 -8.71 -14.54 6.01
CA ASP A 402 -9.25 -14.52 4.64
C ASP A 402 -8.26 -13.87 3.64
N THR A 403 -7.58 -12.80 4.06
CA THR A 403 -6.62 -12.10 3.19
C THR A 403 -5.32 -12.88 3.03
N VAL A 404 -4.84 -13.58 4.07
CA VAL A 404 -3.65 -14.44 3.97
C VAL A 404 -3.96 -15.68 3.11
N GLU A 405 -5.13 -16.29 3.25
CA GLU A 405 -5.57 -17.40 2.36
C GLU A 405 -5.67 -16.93 0.89
N LEU A 406 -6.25 -15.75 0.64
CA LEU A 406 -6.30 -15.14 -0.69
C LEU A 406 -4.90 -14.90 -1.29
N LEU A 407 -3.93 -14.47 -0.47
CA LEU A 407 -2.57 -14.20 -0.91
C LEU A 407 -1.77 -15.48 -1.21
N GLY A 408 -2.04 -16.59 -0.52
CA GLY A 408 -1.36 -17.88 -0.74
C GLY A 408 0.16 -17.74 -0.68
N ASP A 409 0.88 -18.28 -1.67
CA ASP A 409 2.35 -18.24 -1.72
C ASP A 409 2.92 -16.93 -2.33
N ALA A 410 2.07 -15.95 -2.69
CA ALA A 410 2.52 -14.67 -3.24
C ALA A 410 3.38 -13.81 -2.27
N PRO A 411 3.18 -13.83 -0.94
CA PRO A 411 4.10 -13.20 0.02
C PRO A 411 5.48 -13.83 -0.02
N GLU A 412 5.60 -15.16 -0.11
CA GLU A 412 6.89 -15.86 -0.21
C GLU A 412 7.63 -15.41 -1.47
N ARG A 413 7.00 -15.51 -2.65
CA ARG A 413 7.56 -15.00 -3.92
C ARG A 413 7.98 -13.53 -3.78
N ASN A 414 7.13 -12.70 -3.18
CA ASN A 414 7.42 -11.29 -2.96
C ASN A 414 8.64 -11.05 -2.06
N PHE A 415 8.83 -11.81 -0.98
CA PHE A 415 9.95 -11.64 -0.05
C PHE A 415 11.24 -12.32 -0.52
N THR A 416 11.17 -13.23 -1.50
CA THR A 416 12.34 -13.70 -2.27
C THR A 416 12.93 -12.58 -3.13
N GLU A 417 12.10 -11.80 -3.85
CA GLU A 417 12.55 -10.61 -4.59
C GLU A 417 12.80 -9.40 -3.67
N TRP A 418 12.08 -9.26 -2.55
CA TRP A 418 12.20 -8.09 -1.65
C TRP A 418 12.34 -8.49 -0.17
N PRO A 419 13.52 -8.98 0.28
CA PRO A 419 13.67 -9.53 1.63
C PRO A 419 13.20 -8.62 2.77
N ILE A 420 12.54 -9.18 3.79
CA ILE A 420 11.95 -8.42 4.92
C ILE A 420 12.98 -7.55 5.65
N TYR A 421 14.23 -8.02 5.81
CA TYR A 421 15.28 -7.21 6.41
C TYR A 421 15.58 -5.93 5.60
N LEU A 422 15.39 -5.95 4.27
CA LEU A 422 15.58 -4.81 3.37
C LEU A 422 14.35 -3.88 3.39
N SER A 423 13.14 -4.44 3.49
CA SER A 423 11.90 -3.69 3.76
C SER A 423 11.95 -2.94 5.10
N ASN A 424 12.51 -3.55 6.15
CA ASN A 424 12.77 -2.91 7.44
C ASN A 424 13.75 -1.72 7.35
N GLN A 425 14.50 -1.59 6.24
CA GLN A 425 15.42 -0.47 5.99
C GLN A 425 14.78 0.64 5.14
N ALA A 426 13.45 0.71 5.04
CA ALA A 426 12.71 1.78 4.37
C ALA A 426 13.21 3.20 4.75
N GLU A 427 13.51 3.44 6.03
CA GLU A 427 14.04 4.72 6.50
C GLU A 427 15.45 5.05 5.97
N VAL A 428 16.28 4.06 5.68
CA VAL A 428 17.59 4.29 5.04
C VAL A 428 17.37 4.91 3.66
N PHE A 429 16.43 4.37 2.88
CA PHE A 429 16.06 4.93 1.59
C PHE A 429 15.40 6.30 1.72
N LYS A 430 14.50 6.53 2.67
CA LYS A 430 13.84 7.85 2.87
C LYS A 430 14.86 8.95 3.19
N ASN A 431 15.76 8.69 4.13
CA ASN A 431 16.58 9.73 4.76
C ASN A 431 17.93 9.97 4.07
N ASN A 432 18.44 9.03 3.26
CA ASN A 432 19.68 9.21 2.51
C ASN A 432 19.47 9.81 1.10
N HIS A 433 20.60 10.14 0.47
CA HIS A 433 20.70 10.53 -0.94
C HIS A 433 20.48 9.32 -1.86
N ILE A 434 19.64 9.45 -2.88
CA ILE A 434 19.31 8.34 -3.80
C ILE A 434 20.53 7.91 -4.63
N GLU A 435 21.44 8.85 -4.87
CA GLU A 435 22.72 8.69 -5.56
C GLU A 435 23.64 7.65 -4.90
N ILE A 436 23.41 7.29 -3.63
CA ILE A 436 24.12 6.23 -2.91
C ILE A 436 23.66 4.84 -3.37
N PHE A 437 22.37 4.69 -3.70
CA PHE A 437 21.74 3.41 -4.04
C PHE A 437 21.47 3.23 -5.54
N ALA A 438 21.37 4.33 -6.30
CA ALA A 438 21.12 4.33 -7.74
C ALA A 438 22.03 3.39 -8.58
N PRO A 439 23.32 3.16 -8.25
CA PRO A 439 24.14 2.17 -8.95
C PRO A 439 23.67 0.71 -8.76
N TYR A 440 22.85 0.43 -7.76
CA TYR A 440 22.41 -0.92 -7.36
C TYR A 440 20.88 -1.10 -7.40
N GLU A 441 20.07 -0.03 -7.43
CA GLU A 441 18.61 -0.11 -7.30
C GLU A 441 17.88 -0.84 -8.45
N HIS A 442 18.61 -1.23 -9.50
CA HIS A 442 18.11 -2.00 -10.64
C HIS A 442 18.21 -3.52 -10.45
N ASP A 443 18.95 -3.99 -9.44
CA ASP A 443 19.08 -5.40 -9.09
C ASP A 443 19.14 -5.54 -7.56
N VAL A 444 18.13 -6.20 -6.98
CA VAL A 444 18.03 -6.36 -5.53
C VAL A 444 19.17 -7.20 -4.93
N LYS A 445 19.76 -8.12 -5.71
CA LYS A 445 20.88 -8.97 -5.28
C LYS A 445 22.15 -8.12 -5.13
N LEU A 446 22.39 -7.18 -6.05
CA LEU A 446 23.47 -6.18 -5.93
C LEU A 446 23.24 -5.19 -4.76
N LEU A 447 21.99 -4.81 -4.50
CA LEU A 447 21.63 -3.91 -3.40
C LEU A 447 21.82 -4.58 -2.02
N ASP A 448 21.48 -5.86 -1.91
CA ASP A 448 21.75 -6.71 -0.75
C ASP A 448 23.26 -6.85 -0.48
N GLU A 449 24.05 -7.20 -1.50
CA GLU A 449 25.51 -7.24 -1.39
C GLU A 449 26.11 -5.89 -0.96
N PHE A 450 25.61 -4.77 -1.51
CA PHE A 450 26.03 -3.42 -1.12
C PHE A 450 25.78 -3.15 0.38
N PHE A 451 24.61 -3.53 0.91
CA PHE A 451 24.30 -3.34 2.33
C PHE A 451 25.08 -4.29 3.24
N LYS A 452 25.30 -5.55 2.83
CA LYS A 452 26.19 -6.50 3.52
C LYS A 452 27.62 -5.98 3.61
N ALA A 453 28.11 -5.27 2.58
CA ALA A 453 29.41 -4.60 2.60
C ALA A 453 29.42 -3.27 3.38
N ASN A 454 28.26 -2.63 3.60
CA ASN A 454 28.13 -1.32 4.24
C ASN A 454 27.14 -1.30 5.43
N PRO A 455 27.27 -2.18 6.44
CA PRO A 455 26.30 -2.30 7.54
C PRO A 455 26.14 -1.00 8.36
N ARG A 456 27.14 -0.11 8.32
CA ARG A 456 27.09 1.23 8.93
C ARG A 456 26.05 2.20 8.31
N LEU A 457 25.44 1.84 7.18
CA LEU A 457 24.35 2.59 6.55
C LEU A 457 22.97 2.12 7.02
N LEU A 458 22.90 0.96 7.66
CA LEU A 458 21.66 0.37 8.15
C LEU A 458 21.19 1.07 9.42
N TYR A 459 19.88 1.23 9.54
CA TYR A 459 19.22 1.72 10.75
C TYR A 459 18.88 0.55 11.69
N PRO A 460 18.73 0.81 13.01
CA PRO A 460 18.20 -0.16 13.96
C PRO A 460 16.78 -0.61 13.56
N THR A 461 16.41 -1.84 13.90
CA THR A 461 15.14 -2.50 13.47
C THR A 461 14.43 -3.23 14.61
N GLU A 462 14.82 -2.94 15.85
CA GLU A 462 14.19 -3.41 17.07
C GLU A 462 12.70 -3.04 17.10
N GLY A 463 11.86 -4.00 17.49
CA GLY A 463 10.40 -3.86 17.44
C GLY A 463 9.76 -4.11 16.08
N MET A 464 10.54 -4.22 14.99
CA MET A 464 10.03 -4.68 13.70
C MET A 464 10.04 -6.21 13.60
N ALA A 465 9.06 -6.80 12.92
CA ALA A 465 9.06 -8.22 12.60
C ALA A 465 10.21 -8.59 11.65
N GLN A 466 10.71 -9.83 11.78
CA GLN A 466 11.82 -10.37 10.99
C GLN A 466 11.37 -11.46 10.00
N SER A 467 10.08 -11.83 10.03
CA SER A 467 9.43 -12.80 9.13
C SER A 467 7.99 -12.37 8.82
N TYR A 468 7.38 -12.92 7.77
CA TYR A 468 6.03 -12.54 7.34
C TYR A 468 4.98 -13.02 8.35
N GLU A 469 5.18 -14.22 8.87
CA GLU A 469 4.33 -14.90 9.84
C GLU A 469 4.34 -14.13 11.18
N GLU A 470 5.50 -13.60 11.57
CA GLU A 470 5.64 -12.71 12.72
C GLU A 470 4.94 -11.37 12.50
N GLU A 471 5.09 -10.75 11.33
CA GLU A 471 4.44 -9.47 11.00
C GLU A 471 2.90 -9.60 11.01
N ILE A 472 2.35 -10.68 10.44
CA ILE A 472 0.92 -10.99 10.50
C ILE A 472 0.46 -11.23 11.94
N ARG A 473 1.24 -11.97 12.74
CA ARG A 473 0.97 -12.16 14.19
C ARG A 473 0.95 -10.82 14.94
N MET A 474 1.94 -9.96 14.72
CA MET A 474 2.07 -8.67 15.39
C MET A 474 0.97 -7.67 14.95
N LEU A 475 0.54 -7.70 13.69
CA LEU A 475 -0.61 -6.95 13.21
C LEU A 475 -1.92 -7.39 13.90
N LYS A 476 -2.15 -8.70 14.04
CA LYS A 476 -3.29 -9.25 14.79
C LYS A 476 -3.27 -8.85 16.27
N GLU A 477 -2.12 -9.03 16.94
CA GLU A 477 -1.93 -8.64 18.34
C GLU A 477 -2.13 -7.13 18.55
N PHE A 478 -1.61 -6.29 17.64
CA PHE A 478 -1.84 -4.84 17.65
C PHE A 478 -3.33 -4.50 17.61
N LEU A 479 -4.09 -5.07 16.67
CA LEU A 479 -5.51 -4.71 16.48
C LEU A 479 -6.38 -5.10 17.68
N ILE A 480 -6.14 -6.28 18.27
CA ILE A 480 -6.82 -6.73 19.51
C ILE A 480 -6.48 -5.79 20.67
N ASN A 481 -5.20 -5.51 20.88
CA ASN A 481 -4.74 -4.63 21.98
C ASN A 481 -5.21 -3.18 21.78
N ARG A 482 -5.26 -2.69 20.54
CA ARG A 482 -5.78 -1.38 20.14
C ARG A 482 -7.29 -1.28 20.40
N GLY A 483 -8.05 -2.33 20.05
CA GLY A 483 -9.47 -2.44 20.36
C GLY A 483 -9.72 -2.36 21.86
N ALA A 484 -9.08 -3.22 22.65
CA ALA A 484 -9.22 -3.25 24.10
C ALA A 484 -8.76 -1.93 24.77
N TRP A 485 -7.65 -1.34 24.32
CA TRP A 485 -7.16 -0.08 24.88
C TRP A 485 -8.12 1.08 24.60
N ILE A 486 -8.68 1.18 23.39
CA ILE A 486 -9.69 2.20 23.09
C ILE A 486 -10.98 1.92 23.89
N ASP A 487 -11.44 0.67 24.01
CA ASP A 487 -12.61 0.32 24.84
C ASP A 487 -12.50 0.83 26.29
N GLU A 488 -11.30 0.74 26.90
CA GLU A 488 -11.02 1.29 28.22
C GLU A 488 -10.88 2.83 28.25
N ASN A 489 -10.35 3.43 27.19
CA ASN A 489 -9.90 4.84 27.19
C ASN A 489 -10.78 5.82 26.38
N ILE A 490 -11.80 5.34 25.65
CA ILE A 490 -12.62 6.17 24.73
C ILE A 490 -13.35 7.32 25.44
N GLU A 491 -13.76 7.15 26.69
CA GLU A 491 -14.36 8.24 27.51
C GLU A 491 -13.36 9.35 27.86
N SER A 492 -12.05 9.06 27.87
CA SER A 492 -11.02 10.06 28.12
C SER A 492 -10.90 11.09 26.99
N LEU A 493 -11.56 10.87 25.84
CA LEU A 493 -11.72 11.87 24.78
C LEU A 493 -12.41 13.15 25.27
N TYR A 494 -13.18 13.11 26.37
CA TYR A 494 -13.74 14.33 26.95
C TYR A 494 -12.70 15.29 27.55
N LYS A 495 -11.45 14.86 27.82
CA LYS A 495 -10.40 15.79 28.34
C LYS A 495 -9.94 16.84 27.32
N TRP A 496 -10.39 16.76 26.08
CA TRP A 496 -10.17 17.76 25.04
C TRP A 496 -11.30 18.81 24.96
N THR A 497 -12.37 18.72 25.77
CA THR A 497 -13.51 19.67 25.75
C THR A 497 -13.38 20.87 26.68
N ASP A 498 -12.27 20.99 27.39
CA ASP A 498 -12.04 21.94 28.49
C ASP A 498 -11.12 23.11 28.10
#